data_AF-A0A1P8Q5K9-F1
#
_entry.id   AF-A0A1P8Q5K9-F1
#
_cell.length_a   1.000
_cell.length_b   1.000
_cell.length_c   1.000
_cell.angle_alpha   90.00
_cell.angle_beta   90.00
_cell.angle_gamma   90.00
#
_symmetry.space_group_name_H-M   'P 1'
#
loop_
_entity.id
_entity.type
_entity.pdbx_description
1 polymer ?
#
loop_
_entity_poly.entity_id
_entity_poly.type
_entity_poly.pdbx_seq_one_letter_code
_entity_poly.pdbx_strand_id
1 'polypeptide(L)' 'MTEVDFIKALKKEFKEQYPHEWMNKKQAVTYVGVANSTFDLKFGNIPFHEINGIIRYNKTEIDEFMKQH' A
#
# COMPACT_ATOMS: atom_id res chain seq x y z
N MET A 1 9.43 -10.87 23.97
CA MET A 1 9.18 -10.05 22.76
C MET A 1 7.69 -9.89 22.67
N THR A 2 7.16 -8.67 22.81
CA THR A 2 5.70 -8.47 22.76
C THR A 2 5.26 -8.32 21.31
N GLU A 3 4.01 -8.65 21.00
CA GLU A 3 3.43 -8.53 19.66
C GLU A 3 3.57 -7.11 19.09
N VAL A 4 3.59 -6.12 19.99
CA VAL A 4 3.80 -4.70 19.69
C VAL A 4 5.19 -4.42 19.11
N ASP A 5 6.23 -5.09 19.60
CA ASP A 5 7.61 -4.93 19.11
C ASP A 5 7.76 -5.47 17.68
N PHE A 6 7.04 -6.53 17.35
CA PHE A 6 7.09 -7.18 16.03
C PHE A 6 6.49 -6.30 14.94
N ILE A 7 5.33 -5.69 15.21
CA ILE A 7 4.68 -4.73 14.30
C ILE A 7 5.56 -3.49 14.09
N LYS A 8 6.25 -3.05 15.15
CA LYS A 8 7.15 -1.89 15.10
C LYS A 8 8.38 -2.16 14.23
N ALA A 9 8.94 -3.36 14.32
CA ALA A 9 10.05 -3.81 13.48
C ALA A 9 9.64 -3.89 12.00
N LEU A 10 8.49 -4.51 11.70
CA LEU A 10 7.95 -4.60 10.34
C LEU A 10 7.68 -3.23 9.72
N LYS A 11 7.07 -2.30 10.48
CA LYS A 11 6.84 -0.92 10.02
C LYS A 11 8.15 -0.19 9.73
N LYS A 12 9.19 -0.44 10.54
CA LYS A 12 10.51 0.18 10.38
C LYS A 12 11.23 -0.34 9.13
N GLU A 13 11.30 -1.66 8.95
CA GLU A 13 11.89 -2.27 7.74
C GLU A 13 11.18 -1.82 6.46
N PHE A 14 9.86 -1.73 6.50
CA PHE A 14 9.09 -1.26 5.35
C PHE A 14 9.35 0.22 5.03
N LYS A 15 9.53 1.06 6.05
CA LYS A 15 9.86 2.49 5.90
C LYS A 15 11.29 2.70 5.38
N GLU A 16 12.22 1.82 5.75
CA GLU A 16 13.60 1.84 5.25
C GLU A 16 13.72 1.32 3.82
N GLN A 17 12.99 0.27 3.44
CA GLN A 17 13.00 -0.25 2.05
C GLN A 17 12.15 0.58 1.08
N TYR A 18 11.09 1.24 1.56
CA TYR A 18 10.18 2.05 0.76
C TYR A 18 10.01 3.43 1.40
N PRO A 19 11.00 4.34 1.23
CA PRO A 19 11.00 5.67 1.85
C PRO A 19 9.87 6.58 1.35
N HIS A 20 9.10 6.13 0.36
CA HIS A 20 7.98 6.85 -0.20
C HIS A 20 6.68 6.16 0.20
N GLU A 21 5.83 6.88 0.94
CA GLU A 21 4.42 6.51 1.17
C GLU A 21 3.67 6.23 -0.15
N TRP A 22 4.22 6.69 -1.27
CA TRP A 22 3.66 6.64 -2.62
C TRP A 22 4.20 5.48 -3.46
N MET A 23 3.38 4.46 -3.63
CA MET A 23 3.62 3.29 -4.50
C MET A 23 3.08 3.53 -5.91
N ASN A 24 3.69 2.92 -6.93
CA ASN A 24 3.04 2.81 -8.24
C ASN A 24 2.03 1.65 -8.26
N LYS A 25 1.19 1.56 -9.31
CA LYS A 25 0.15 0.50 -9.41
C LYS A 25 0.73 -0.91 -9.22
N LYS A 26 1.87 -1.22 -9.85
CA LYS A 26 2.49 -2.57 -9.72
C LYS A 26 2.92 -2.86 -8.28
N GLN A 27 3.51 -1.89 -7.60
CA GLN A 27 3.90 -2.01 -6.20
C GLN A 27 2.69 -2.16 -5.29
N ALA A 28 1.62 -1.39 -5.52
CA ALA A 28 0.38 -1.50 -4.78
C ALA A 28 -0.26 -2.89 -4.95
N VAL A 29 -0.32 -3.42 -6.18
CA VAL A 29 -0.81 -4.78 -6.48
C VAL A 29 0.01 -5.84 -5.73
N THR A 30 1.35 -5.74 -5.75
CA THR A 30 2.23 -6.65 -5.01
C THR A 30 2.06 -6.51 -3.50
N TYR A 31 1.89 -5.29 -3.00
CA TYR A 31 1.70 -5.01 -1.58
C TYR A 31 0.38 -5.58 -1.05
N VAL A 32 -0.70 -5.45 -1.81
CA VAL A 32 -2.02 -6.02 -1.51
C VAL A 32 -2.03 -7.54 -1.71
N GLY A 33 -1.12 -8.09 -2.52
CA GLY A 33 -1.03 -9.52 -2.76
C GLY A 33 -2.13 -10.06 -3.68
N VAL A 34 -2.64 -9.23 -4.60
CA VAL A 34 -3.73 -9.60 -5.52
C VAL A 34 -3.26 -9.59 -6.97
N ALA A 35 -4.01 -10.24 -7.86
CA ALA A 35 -3.77 -10.12 -9.30
C ALA A 35 -4.12 -8.70 -9.77
N ASN A 36 -3.42 -8.18 -10.78
CA ASN A 36 -3.69 -6.84 -11.34
C ASN A 36 -5.14 -6.68 -11.81
N SER A 37 -5.73 -7.72 -12.39
CA SER A 37 -7.14 -7.73 -12.80
C SER A 37 -8.08 -7.59 -11.61
N THR A 38 -7.76 -8.27 -10.50
CA THR A 38 -8.52 -8.16 -9.24
C THR A 38 -8.33 -6.79 -8.61
N PHE A 39 -7.13 -6.22 -8.70
CA PHE A 39 -6.86 -4.84 -8.28
C PHE A 39 -7.76 -3.85 -9.02
N ASP A 40 -7.87 -3.96 -10.35
CA ASP A 40 -8.73 -3.06 -11.13
C ASP A 40 -10.23 -3.22 -10.75
N LEU A 41 -10.69 -4.46 -10.57
CA LEU A 41 -12.10 -4.77 -10.32
C LEU A 41 -12.56 -4.50 -8.88
N LYS A 42 -11.71 -4.78 -7.88
CA LYS A 42 -12.05 -4.69 -6.46
C LYS A 42 -11.50 -3.43 -5.80
N PHE A 43 -10.41 -2.91 -6.35
CA PHE A 43 -9.65 -1.81 -5.78
C PHE A 43 -9.62 -0.60 -6.73
N GLY A 44 -10.50 -0.55 -7.74
CA GLY A 44 -10.72 0.65 -8.55
C GLY A 44 -11.22 1.86 -7.74
N ASN A 45 -11.76 1.64 -6.54
CA ASN A 45 -12.13 2.67 -5.58
C ASN A 45 -11.02 3.02 -4.57
N ILE A 46 -9.82 2.42 -4.66
CA ILE A 46 -8.70 2.84 -3.81
C ILE A 46 -8.33 4.29 -4.15
N PRO A 47 -8.07 5.14 -3.14
CA PRO A 47 -7.55 6.47 -3.36
C PRO A 47 -6.24 6.43 -4.15
N PHE A 48 -6.22 7.11 -5.29
CA PHE A 48 -5.03 7.32 -6.09
C PHE A 48 -4.79 8.80 -6.25
N HIS A 49 -3.52 9.17 -6.26
CA HIS A 49 -3.07 10.55 -6.40
C HIS A 49 -2.20 10.66 -7.63
N GLU A 50 -2.50 11.65 -8.47
CA GLU A 50 -1.63 11.99 -9.58
C GLU A 50 -0.57 12.98 -9.09
N ILE A 51 0.68 12.53 -9.01
CA ILE A 51 1.81 13.36 -8.59
C ILE A 51 2.76 13.47 -9.78
N ASN A 52 2.93 14.68 -10.32
CA ASN A 52 3.74 14.94 -11.52
C ASN A 52 3.31 14.10 -12.74
N GLY A 53 2.01 13.90 -12.95
CA GLY A 53 1.47 13.11 -14.08
C GLY A 53 1.65 11.59 -13.93
N ILE A 54 2.07 11.11 -12.75
CA ILE A 54 2.22 9.69 -12.46
C ILE A 54 1.20 9.30 -11.38
N ILE A 55 0.40 8.28 -11.67
CA ILE A 55 -0.53 7.69 -10.71
C ILE A 55 0.28 7.00 -9.60
N ARG A 56 0.10 7.49 -8.38
CA ARG A 56 0.68 6.96 -7.15
C ARG A 56 -0.44 6.58 -6.20
N TYR A 57 -0.19 5.58 -5.38
CA TYR A 57 -1.09 5.07 -4.36
C TYR A 57 -0.41 5.22 -3.01
N ASN A 58 -1.10 5.79 -2.02
CA ASN A 58 -0.54 5.92 -0.69
C ASN A 58 -0.71 4.61 0.08
N LYS A 59 0.36 4.15 0.73
CA LYS A 59 0.33 2.95 1.59
C LYS A 59 -0.75 3.04 2.67
N THR A 60 -0.84 4.18 3.35
CA THR A 60 -1.78 4.40 4.46
C THR A 60 -3.21 4.33 3.97
N GLU A 61 -3.51 4.95 2.83
CA GLU A 61 -4.84 4.88 2.22
C GLU A 61 -5.21 3.45 1.80
N ILE A 62 -4.26 2.69 1.25
CA ILE A 62 -4.46 1.26 0.95
C ILE A 62 -4.74 0.47 2.24
N ASP A 63 -3.99 0.72 3.31
CA ASP A 63 -4.14 0.02 4.60
C ASP A 63 -5.49 0.34 5.28
N GLU A 64 -5.94 1.60 5.20
CA GLU A 64 -7.27 2.00 5.67
C GLU A 64 -8.39 1.37 4.83
N PHE A 65 -8.20 1.30 3.51
CA PHE A 65 -9.15 0.62 2.62
C PHE A 65 -9.26 -0.87 2.95
N MET A 66 -8.13 -1.54 3.19
CA MET A 66 -8.10 -2.96 3.61
C MET A 66 -8.72 -3.20 4.98
N LYS A 67 -8.78 -2.21 5.87
CA LYS A 67 -9.42 -2.36 7.19
C LYS A 67 -10.93 -2.23 7.14
N GLN A 68 -11.46 -1.52 6.15
CA GLN A 68 -12.90 -1.32 5.97
C GLN A 68 -13.57 -2.41 5.11
N HIS A 69 -12.79 -3.27 4.45
CA HIS A 69 -13.27 -4.31 3.53
C HIS A 69 -12.67 -5.68 3.82
#